data_AF-A0A7K3YDJ3-F1
#
_entry.id   AF-A0A7K3YDJ3-F1
#
_cell.length_a   1.000
_cell.length_b   1.000
_cell.length_c   1.000
_cell.angle_alpha   90.00
_cell.angle_beta   90.00
_cell.angle_gamma   90.00
#
_symmetry.space_group_name_H-M   'P 1'
#
loop_
_entity.id
_entity.type
_entity.pdbx_description
1 polymer ?
#
loop_
_entity_poly.entity_id
_entity_poly.type
_entity_poly.pdbx_seq_one_letter_code
_entity_poly.pdbx_strand_id
1 'polypeptide(L)'
;MDNQIIMLNVHVLTPGANVFNVYLKISRSYSISEIILLKEEDAVGDIEESIAETEKDCEKREIPCIIVTFQKNDYEDLLEKILNIRRQYQKREEPFKLYFNITAGRKDVAIMAFMGSLWVDGIGYYLTREMDEPIVFPVPKVSLAQLEQNQLHRKILELLSEKSGEIFSQSDLRRKIGVNPNNHKDLSAQTLSSSISALEGYGLLKKQQEGRETQITITLSGRLAHSMLYE
;
A
#
# COMPACT_ATOMS: atom_id res chain seq x y z
N MET A 1 -1.70 -8.14 31.06
CA MET A 1 -0.89 -8.52 29.88
C MET A 1 -1.57 -7.87 28.70
N ASP A 2 -0.96 -6.84 28.14
CA ASP A 2 -1.48 -6.18 26.95
C ASP A 2 -1.40 -7.18 25.79
N ASN A 3 -2.55 -7.61 25.28
CA ASN A 3 -2.62 -8.33 24.02
C ASN A 3 -2.20 -7.35 22.92
N GLN A 4 -0.89 -7.27 22.63
CA GLN A 4 -0.42 -6.68 21.40
C GLN A 4 -0.96 -7.55 20.27
N ILE A 5 -1.94 -7.03 19.55
CA ILE A 5 -2.48 -7.69 18.37
C ILE A 5 -1.34 -7.75 17.35
N ILE A 6 -0.81 -8.95 17.11
CA ILE A 6 0.26 -9.16 16.14
C ILE A 6 -0.35 -9.05 14.74
N MET A 7 0.11 -8.07 13.97
CA MET A 7 -0.30 -7.91 12.57
C MET A 7 0.46 -8.90 11.70
N LEU A 8 -0.27 -9.70 10.90
CA LEU A 8 0.31 -10.61 9.93
C LEU A 8 0.78 -9.84 8.70
N ASN A 9 2.10 -9.80 8.47
CA ASN A 9 2.70 -9.22 7.28
C ASN A 9 2.97 -10.31 6.25
N VAL A 10 2.04 -10.44 5.30
CA VAL A 10 2.09 -11.47 4.26
C VAL A 10 2.70 -10.88 3.01
N HIS A 11 3.81 -11.43 2.56
CA HIS A 11 4.46 -10.99 1.33
C HIS A 11 4.11 -11.92 0.17
N VAL A 12 3.50 -11.36 -0.87
CA VAL A 12 3.10 -12.04 -2.09
C VAL A 12 4.10 -11.72 -3.19
N LEU A 13 4.78 -12.73 -3.72
CA LEU A 13 5.83 -12.58 -4.72
C LEU A 13 5.40 -13.27 -6.02
N THR A 14 5.80 -12.69 -7.14
CA THR A 14 5.71 -13.31 -8.47
C THR A 14 7.07 -13.96 -8.78
N PRO A 15 7.16 -15.30 -8.80
CA PRO A 15 8.44 -15.98 -8.98
C PRO A 15 9.04 -15.74 -10.37
N GLY A 16 10.34 -15.52 -10.40
CA GLY A 16 11.20 -15.67 -11.56
C GLY A 16 12.53 -16.26 -11.10
N ALA A 17 13.51 -16.38 -12.00
CA ALA A 17 14.82 -17.00 -11.70
C ALA A 17 15.58 -16.35 -10.52
N ASN A 18 15.18 -15.15 -10.08
CA ASN A 18 15.82 -14.39 -9.01
C ASN A 18 14.91 -14.16 -7.78
N VAL A 19 13.80 -14.90 -7.64
CA VAL A 19 12.84 -14.68 -6.54
C VAL A 19 13.48 -14.93 -5.19
N PHE A 20 14.39 -15.90 -5.08
CA PHE A 20 15.12 -16.18 -3.83
C PHE A 20 15.91 -14.97 -3.33
N ASN A 21 16.67 -14.31 -4.21
CA ASN A 21 17.45 -13.12 -3.83
C ASN A 21 16.54 -11.94 -3.44
N VAL A 22 15.39 -11.79 -4.11
CA VAL A 22 14.37 -10.81 -3.75
C VAL A 22 13.81 -11.11 -2.36
N TYR A 23 13.41 -12.35 -2.10
CA TYR A 23 12.98 -12.82 -0.78
C TYR A 23 14.02 -12.54 0.30
N LEU A 24 15.31 -12.86 0.06
CA LEU A 24 16.37 -12.59 1.01
C LEU A 24 16.48 -11.10 1.35
N LYS A 25 16.40 -10.21 0.35
CA LYS A 25 16.40 -8.76 0.57
C LYS A 25 15.20 -8.33 1.42
N ILE A 26 14.00 -8.86 1.14
CA ILE A 26 12.81 -8.58 1.94
C ILE A 26 13.00 -9.05 3.39
N SER A 27 13.49 -10.27 3.60
CA SER A 27 13.65 -10.89 4.93
C SER A 27 14.62 -10.16 5.85
N ARG A 28 15.51 -9.34 5.29
CA ARG A 28 16.47 -8.52 6.05
C ARG A 28 15.89 -7.17 6.45
N SER A 29 14.95 -6.65 5.68
CA SER A 29 14.42 -5.30 5.82
C SER A 29 13.01 -5.26 6.42
N TYR A 30 12.29 -6.37 6.41
CA TYR A 30 10.89 -6.44 6.82
C TYR A 30 10.62 -7.58 7.79
N SER A 31 9.68 -7.34 8.70
CA SER A 31 9.03 -8.41 9.46
C SER A 31 8.09 -9.16 8.53
N ILE A 32 8.38 -10.45 8.32
CA ILE A 32 7.61 -11.35 7.46
C ILE A 32 6.91 -12.36 8.35
N SER A 33 5.58 -12.45 8.24
CA SER A 33 4.79 -13.48 8.91
C SER A 33 4.54 -14.67 8.00
N GLU A 34 4.48 -14.45 6.69
CA GLU A 34 4.15 -15.49 5.70
C GLU A 34 4.60 -15.05 4.30
N ILE A 35 4.98 -16.01 3.46
CA ILE A 35 5.34 -15.84 2.06
C ILE A 35 4.33 -16.57 1.19
N ILE A 36 3.84 -15.89 0.16
CA ILE A 36 3.03 -16.49 -0.91
C ILE A 36 3.76 -16.34 -2.24
N LEU A 37 3.94 -17.44 -2.95
CA LEU A 37 4.53 -17.47 -4.29
C LEU A 37 3.42 -17.71 -5.32
N LEU A 38 3.12 -16.69 -6.14
CA LEU A 38 2.15 -16.79 -7.24
C LEU A 38 2.81 -17.44 -8.45
N LYS A 39 2.75 -18.77 -8.53
CA LYS A 39 3.46 -19.59 -9.51
C LYS A 39 2.60 -19.83 -10.75
N GLU A 40 3.15 -19.57 -11.93
CA GLU A 40 2.52 -19.96 -13.20
C GLU A 40 2.64 -21.48 -13.42
N GLU A 41 1.60 -22.11 -13.98
CA GLU A 41 1.71 -23.50 -14.47
C GLU A 41 2.85 -23.64 -15.49
N ASP A 42 3.50 -24.80 -15.47
CA ASP A 42 4.66 -25.12 -16.31
C ASP A 42 5.85 -24.14 -16.15
N ALA A 43 6.02 -23.54 -14.97
CA ALA A 43 7.31 -22.95 -14.61
C ALA A 43 8.39 -24.04 -14.71
N VAL A 44 9.49 -23.74 -15.39
CA VAL A 44 10.57 -24.70 -15.68
C VAL A 44 11.94 -24.08 -15.46
N GLY A 45 12.92 -24.94 -15.20
CA GLY A 45 14.33 -24.56 -15.03
C GLY A 45 14.56 -23.71 -13.79
N ASP A 46 15.33 -22.64 -13.96
CA ASP A 46 15.82 -21.75 -12.89
C ASP A 46 14.71 -21.17 -12.00
N ILE A 47 13.47 -21.08 -12.49
CA ILE A 47 12.34 -20.60 -11.68
C ILE A 47 11.97 -21.62 -10.60
N GLU A 48 11.89 -22.90 -10.93
CA GLU A 48 11.59 -23.97 -9.95
C GLU A 48 12.70 -24.10 -8.92
N GLU A 49 13.96 -23.99 -9.35
CA GLU A 49 15.11 -24.01 -8.44
C GLU A 49 15.04 -22.82 -7.46
N SER A 50 14.75 -21.61 -7.96
CA SER A 50 14.64 -20.42 -7.11
C SER A 50 13.43 -20.48 -6.16
N ILE A 51 12.32 -21.10 -6.57
CA ILE A 51 11.17 -21.38 -5.70
C ILE A 51 11.59 -22.36 -4.59
N ALA A 52 12.23 -23.48 -4.94
CA ALA A 52 12.66 -24.49 -3.99
C ALA A 52 13.69 -23.95 -2.98
N GLU A 53 14.62 -23.09 -3.41
CA GLU A 53 15.55 -22.40 -2.50
C GLU A 53 14.81 -21.49 -1.52
N THR A 54 13.79 -20.78 -2.01
CA THR A 54 12.93 -19.89 -1.19
C THR A 54 12.17 -20.69 -0.16
N GLU A 55 11.52 -21.80 -0.55
CA GLU A 55 10.80 -22.69 0.39
C GLU A 55 11.74 -23.25 1.45
N LYS A 56 12.92 -23.71 1.06
CA LYS A 56 13.92 -24.27 1.99
C LYS A 56 14.41 -23.25 3.02
N ASP A 57 14.61 -22.00 2.62
CA ASP A 57 15.01 -20.96 3.58
C ASP A 57 13.85 -20.51 4.46
N CYS A 58 12.62 -20.48 3.93
CA CYS A 58 11.41 -20.25 4.72
C CYS A 58 11.25 -21.32 5.81
N GLU A 59 11.41 -22.60 5.47
CA GLU A 59 11.37 -23.72 6.42
C GLU A 59 12.43 -23.56 7.53
N LYS A 60 13.68 -23.26 7.16
CA LYS A 60 14.76 -23.03 8.14
C LYS A 60 14.48 -21.87 9.10
N ARG A 61 13.72 -20.87 8.67
CA ARG A 61 13.36 -19.68 9.46
C ARG A 61 11.98 -19.79 10.11
N GLU A 62 11.31 -20.94 9.97
CA GLU A 62 9.95 -21.17 10.48
C GLU A 62 8.94 -20.15 9.93
N ILE A 63 9.14 -19.68 8.70
CA ILE A 63 8.23 -18.79 7.99
C ILE A 63 7.35 -19.65 7.07
N PRO A 64 6.01 -19.63 7.20
CA PRO A 64 5.13 -20.33 6.27
C PRO A 64 5.34 -19.82 4.84
N CYS A 65 5.55 -20.75 3.90
CA CYS A 65 5.66 -20.48 2.47
C CYS A 65 4.55 -21.24 1.74
N ILE A 66 3.66 -20.52 1.07
CA ILE A 66 2.54 -21.10 0.33
C ILE A 66 2.75 -20.85 -1.16
N ILE A 67 2.73 -21.90 -1.95
CA ILE A 67 2.68 -21.80 -3.41
C ILE A 67 1.21 -21.76 -3.83
N VAL A 68 0.85 -20.72 -4.58
CA VAL A 68 -0.45 -20.59 -5.22
C VAL A 68 -0.24 -20.62 -6.72
N THR A 69 -0.71 -21.70 -7.34
CA THR A 69 -0.55 -21.92 -8.78
C THR A 69 -1.71 -21.32 -9.56
N PHE A 70 -1.41 -20.66 -10.69
CA PHE A 70 -2.38 -20.14 -11.65
C PHE A 70 -2.05 -20.60 -13.08
N GLN A 71 -3.06 -20.67 -13.94
CA GLN A 71 -2.93 -21.15 -15.31
C GLN A 71 -2.02 -20.26 -16.17
N LYS A 72 -1.25 -20.89 -17.04
CA LYS A 72 -0.26 -20.20 -17.87
C LYS A 72 -0.89 -19.18 -18.80
N ASN A 73 -0.42 -17.94 -18.72
CA ASN A 73 -0.95 -16.76 -19.41
C ASN A 73 -2.43 -16.45 -19.13
N ASP A 74 -3.03 -17.03 -18.10
CA ASP A 74 -4.38 -16.71 -17.66
C ASP A 74 -4.34 -15.69 -16.51
N TYR A 75 -4.50 -14.43 -16.89
CA TYR A 75 -4.49 -13.34 -15.92
C TYR A 75 -5.80 -13.21 -15.13
N GLU A 76 -6.90 -13.77 -15.64
CA GLU A 76 -8.17 -13.80 -14.89
C GLU A 76 -8.05 -14.81 -13.74
N ASP A 77 -7.49 -16.00 -14.00
CA ASP A 77 -7.21 -16.99 -12.95
C ASP A 77 -6.23 -16.43 -11.91
N LEU A 78 -5.16 -15.73 -12.34
CA LEU A 78 -4.24 -15.05 -11.42
C LEU A 78 -4.99 -14.07 -10.49
N LEU A 79 -5.87 -13.23 -11.03
CA LEU A 79 -6.67 -12.30 -10.23
C LEU A 79 -7.63 -13.05 -9.30
N GLU A 80 -8.25 -14.13 -9.76
CA GLU A 80 -9.10 -14.98 -8.93
C GLU A 80 -8.31 -15.59 -7.76
N LYS A 81 -7.09 -16.07 -8.01
CA LYS A 81 -6.19 -16.57 -6.95
C LYS A 81 -5.90 -15.49 -5.92
N ILE A 82 -5.60 -14.26 -6.35
CA ILE A 82 -5.35 -13.12 -5.45
C ILE A 82 -6.58 -12.78 -4.60
N LEU A 83 -7.78 -12.77 -5.21
CA LEU A 83 -9.03 -12.55 -4.47
C LEU A 83 -9.29 -13.67 -3.45
N ASN A 84 -9.00 -14.91 -3.82
CA ASN A 84 -9.15 -16.06 -2.93
C ASN A 84 -8.17 -16.03 -1.76
N ILE A 85 -6.92 -15.60 -1.98
CA ILE A 85 -5.96 -15.30 -0.89
C ILE A 85 -6.61 -14.32 0.10
N ARG A 86 -7.08 -13.15 -0.37
CA ARG A 86 -7.72 -12.14 0.51
C ARG A 86 -8.89 -12.72 1.30
N ARG A 87 -9.78 -13.49 0.66
CA ARG A 87 -10.92 -14.16 1.32
C ARG A 87 -10.49 -15.16 2.38
N GLN A 88 -9.39 -15.88 2.18
CA GLN A 88 -8.87 -16.83 3.16
C GLN A 88 -8.37 -16.10 4.41
N TYR A 89 -7.59 -15.02 4.25
CA TYR A 89 -7.10 -14.25 5.38
C TYR A 89 -8.21 -13.47 6.10
N GLN A 90 -9.27 -13.04 5.41
CA GLN A 90 -10.44 -12.42 6.04
C GLN A 90 -11.15 -13.31 7.05
N LYS A 91 -10.98 -14.63 6.95
CA LYS A 91 -11.56 -15.61 7.89
C LYS A 91 -10.69 -15.82 9.14
N ARG A 92 -9.46 -15.29 9.17
CA ARG A 92 -8.55 -15.38 10.32
C ARG A 92 -8.93 -14.32 11.36
N GLU A 93 -8.59 -14.56 12.62
CA GLU A 93 -8.85 -13.62 13.71
C GLU A 93 -7.82 -12.48 13.72
N GLU A 94 -6.60 -12.78 13.28
CA GLU A 94 -5.50 -11.83 13.27
C GLU A 94 -5.63 -10.80 12.13
N PRO A 95 -5.38 -9.51 12.41
CA PRO A 95 -5.32 -8.51 11.35
C PRO A 95 -4.12 -8.78 10.45
N PHE A 96 -4.26 -8.45 9.16
CA PHE A 96 -3.22 -8.72 8.18
C PHE A 96 -3.04 -7.58 7.19
N LYS A 97 -1.87 -7.58 6.55
CA LYS A 97 -1.55 -6.77 5.37
C LYS A 97 -0.93 -7.66 4.30
N LEU A 98 -1.36 -7.45 3.07
CA LEU A 98 -0.81 -8.10 1.89
C LEU A 98 0.17 -7.15 1.22
N TYR A 99 1.43 -7.57 1.07
CA TYR A 99 2.49 -6.81 0.42
C TYR A 99 2.87 -7.51 -0.89
N PHE A 100 2.58 -6.88 -2.02
CA PHE A 100 2.84 -7.45 -3.35
C PHE A 100 4.18 -6.96 -3.87
N ASN A 101 5.17 -7.85 -3.93
CA ASN A 101 6.45 -7.55 -4.55
C ASN A 101 6.39 -7.79 -6.06
N ILE A 102 6.70 -6.75 -6.83
CA ILE A 102 6.71 -6.79 -8.30
C ILE A 102 8.11 -6.67 -8.89
N THR A 103 9.13 -7.06 -8.11
CA THR A 103 10.54 -6.95 -8.51
C THR A 103 10.99 -8.11 -9.37
N ALA A 104 10.55 -9.32 -9.02
CA ALA A 104 10.87 -10.55 -9.73
C ALA A 104 9.74 -10.97 -10.67
N GLY A 105 9.96 -12.08 -11.38
CA GLY A 105 8.98 -12.67 -12.29
C GLY A 105 8.93 -12.01 -13.65
N ARG A 106 8.01 -12.52 -14.49
CA ARG A 106 7.70 -11.91 -15.77
C ARG A 106 6.97 -10.58 -15.54
N LYS A 107 7.28 -9.58 -16.38
CA LYS A 107 6.75 -8.21 -16.22
C LYS A 107 5.23 -8.16 -16.28
N ASP A 108 4.63 -8.89 -17.20
CA ASP A 108 3.18 -8.99 -17.36
C ASP A 108 2.50 -9.57 -16.12
N VAL A 109 2.99 -10.69 -15.59
CA VAL A 109 2.51 -11.29 -14.33
C VAL A 109 2.68 -10.34 -13.15
N ALA A 110 3.83 -9.67 -13.04
CA ALA A 110 4.10 -8.70 -11.98
C ALA A 110 3.14 -7.49 -12.04
N ILE A 111 2.86 -6.96 -13.25
CA ILE A 111 1.86 -5.91 -13.46
C ILE A 111 0.47 -6.39 -13.06
N MET A 112 0.08 -7.60 -13.46
CA MET A 112 -1.24 -8.13 -13.10
C MET A 112 -1.38 -8.41 -11.61
N ALA A 113 -0.31 -8.87 -10.95
CA ALA A 113 -0.28 -9.01 -9.49
C ALA A 113 -0.37 -7.64 -8.79
N PHE A 114 0.27 -6.60 -9.33
CA PHE A 114 0.09 -5.23 -8.85
C PHE A 114 -1.36 -4.78 -9.00
N MET A 115 -1.97 -4.97 -10.17
CA MET A 115 -3.38 -4.63 -10.40
C MET A 115 -4.31 -5.40 -9.43
N GLY A 116 -4.05 -6.70 -9.22
CA GLY A 116 -4.76 -7.52 -8.26
C GLY A 116 -4.63 -7.01 -6.82
N SER A 117 -3.44 -6.49 -6.45
CA SER A 117 -3.22 -5.89 -5.14
C SER A 117 -4.17 -4.73 -4.85
N LEU A 118 -4.51 -3.92 -5.86
CA LEU A 118 -5.42 -2.78 -5.72
C LEU A 118 -6.82 -3.24 -5.29
N TRP A 119 -7.29 -4.36 -5.83
CA TRP A 119 -8.61 -4.92 -5.54
C TRP A 119 -8.74 -5.51 -4.14
N VAL A 120 -7.62 -5.89 -3.52
CA VAL A 120 -7.60 -6.55 -2.21
C VAL A 120 -7.10 -5.65 -1.08
N ASP A 121 -7.01 -4.33 -1.33
CA ASP A 121 -6.37 -3.36 -0.42
C ASP A 121 -4.91 -3.72 -0.08
N GLY A 122 -4.21 -4.38 -1.01
CA GLY A 122 -2.79 -4.73 -0.90
C GLY A 122 -1.86 -3.54 -1.16
N ILE A 123 -0.60 -3.70 -0.74
CA ILE A 123 0.45 -2.70 -0.91
C ILE A 123 1.45 -3.23 -1.94
N GLY A 124 1.42 -2.67 -3.14
CA GLY A 124 2.42 -2.94 -4.18
C GLY A 124 3.75 -2.26 -3.89
N TYR A 125 4.87 -2.96 -4.09
CA TYR A 125 6.21 -2.38 -3.95
C TYR A 125 7.25 -3.03 -4.86
N TYR A 126 8.31 -2.28 -5.13
CA TYR A 126 9.45 -2.68 -5.97
C TYR A 126 10.78 -2.43 -5.26
N LEU A 127 11.71 -3.40 -5.33
CA LEU A 127 13.05 -3.26 -4.78
C LEU A 127 14.02 -2.86 -5.90
N THR A 128 14.58 -1.66 -5.81
CA THR A 128 15.67 -1.28 -6.71
C THR A 128 16.98 -1.92 -6.25
N ARG A 129 17.95 -2.03 -7.17
CA ARG A 129 19.31 -2.48 -6.82
C ARG A 129 20.09 -1.43 -6.04
N GLU A 130 19.79 -0.16 -6.28
CA GLU A 130 20.56 1.00 -5.82
C GLU A 130 20.01 1.63 -4.54
N MET A 131 18.74 1.37 -4.17
CA MET A 131 18.16 1.90 -2.94
C MET A 131 18.03 0.82 -1.87
N ASP A 132 18.34 1.23 -0.64
CA ASP A 132 18.17 0.42 0.56
C ASP A 132 16.67 0.25 0.90
N GLU A 133 15.84 1.24 0.52
CA GLU A 133 14.39 1.22 0.72
C GLU A 133 13.64 0.86 -0.57
N PRO A 134 12.55 0.07 -0.49
CA PRO A 134 11.68 -0.20 -1.62
C PRO A 134 10.90 1.04 -2.04
N ILE A 135 10.60 1.10 -3.33
CA ILE A 135 9.59 1.98 -3.86
C ILE A 135 8.22 1.35 -3.55
N VAL A 136 7.51 1.90 -2.58
CA VAL A 136 6.10 1.57 -2.32
C VAL A 136 5.24 2.40 -3.26
N PHE A 137 4.38 1.73 -4.05
CA PHE A 137 3.54 2.44 -4.99
C PHE A 137 2.38 3.13 -4.26
N PRO A 138 2.25 4.47 -4.38
CA PRO A 138 1.13 5.19 -3.81
C PRO A 138 -0.15 4.86 -4.57
N VAL A 139 -1.13 4.25 -3.90
CA VAL A 139 -2.45 3.98 -4.48
C VAL A 139 -3.48 4.81 -3.71
N PRO A 140 -3.91 5.96 -4.25
CA PRO A 140 -4.96 6.74 -3.62
C PRO A 140 -6.29 5.98 -3.70
N LYS A 141 -7.05 5.95 -2.60
CA LYS A 141 -8.38 5.29 -2.56
C LYS A 141 -9.52 6.20 -3.00
N VAL A 142 -9.22 7.20 -3.82
CA VAL A 142 -10.17 8.21 -4.29
C VAL A 142 -9.81 8.59 -5.71
N SER A 143 -10.83 8.83 -6.54
CA SER A 143 -10.65 9.35 -7.90
C SER A 143 -10.44 10.87 -7.89
N LEU A 144 -9.77 11.40 -8.92
CA LEU A 144 -9.65 12.85 -9.11
C LEU A 144 -11.02 13.52 -9.22
N ALA A 145 -11.96 12.93 -9.97
CA ALA A 145 -13.32 13.46 -10.10
C ALA A 145 -14.05 13.62 -8.75
N GLN A 146 -13.87 12.68 -7.82
CA GLN A 146 -14.41 12.80 -6.46
C GLN A 146 -13.72 13.90 -5.65
N LEU A 147 -12.41 14.09 -5.83
CA LEU A 147 -11.67 15.17 -5.20
C LEU A 147 -12.10 16.55 -5.74
N GLU A 148 -12.33 16.67 -7.05
CA GLU A 148 -12.78 17.90 -7.70
C GLU A 148 -14.08 18.44 -7.12
N GLN A 149 -15.00 17.54 -6.77
CA GLN A 149 -16.32 17.86 -6.22
C GLN A 149 -16.27 18.41 -4.79
N ASN A 150 -15.17 18.21 -4.06
CA ASN A 150 -15.05 18.65 -2.66
C ASN A 150 -14.04 19.78 -2.51
N GLN A 151 -14.52 21.02 -2.49
CA GLN A 151 -13.69 22.22 -2.44
C GLN A 151 -12.88 22.31 -1.13
N LEU A 152 -13.40 21.77 -0.02
CA LEU A 152 -12.67 21.75 1.25
C LEU A 152 -11.47 20.80 1.17
N HIS A 153 -11.63 19.64 0.53
CA HIS A 153 -10.52 18.71 0.30
C HIS A 153 -9.43 19.36 -0.55
N ARG A 154 -9.83 20.01 -1.65
CA ARG A 154 -8.91 20.75 -2.52
C ARG A 154 -8.15 21.82 -1.76
N LYS A 155 -8.86 22.64 -0.96
CA LYS A 155 -8.22 23.71 -0.19
C LYS A 155 -7.23 23.20 0.85
N ILE A 156 -7.52 22.05 1.48
CA ILE A 156 -6.58 21.40 2.40
C ILE A 156 -5.33 20.94 1.64
N LEU A 157 -5.49 20.26 0.49
CA LEU A 157 -4.36 19.78 -0.31
C LEU A 157 -3.50 20.93 -0.85
N GLU A 158 -4.13 22.03 -1.26
CA GLU A 158 -3.46 23.27 -1.70
C GLU A 158 -2.58 23.85 -0.60
N LEU A 159 -3.15 24.11 0.58
CA LEU A 159 -2.41 24.68 1.71
C LEU A 159 -1.23 23.80 2.15
N LEU A 160 -1.39 22.48 2.12
CA LEU A 160 -0.33 21.55 2.48
C LEU A 160 0.72 21.38 1.36
N SER A 161 0.42 21.80 0.13
CA SER A 161 1.33 21.73 -1.02
C SER A 161 2.13 23.02 -1.24
N GLU A 162 1.67 24.16 -0.70
CA GLU A 162 2.34 25.47 -0.80
C GLU A 162 3.79 25.46 -0.32
N LYS A 163 4.12 24.61 0.68
CA LYS A 163 5.50 24.38 1.12
C LYS A 163 5.76 22.91 1.37
N SER A 164 6.58 22.30 0.52
CA SER A 164 6.99 20.92 0.65
C SER A 164 7.64 20.66 2.02
N GLY A 165 7.00 19.83 2.84
CA GLY A 165 7.54 19.39 4.14
C GLY A 165 7.12 20.22 5.35
N GLU A 166 6.28 21.26 5.18
CA GLU A 166 5.73 22.00 6.31
C GLU A 166 4.66 21.15 7.02
N ILE A 167 4.78 21.02 8.34
CA ILE A 167 3.83 20.30 9.18
C ILE A 167 2.78 21.29 9.66
N PHE A 168 1.51 20.96 9.46
CA PHE A 168 0.41 21.81 9.91
C PHE A 168 -0.32 21.18 11.09
N SER A 169 -0.62 21.98 12.11
CA SER A 169 -1.64 21.59 13.08
C SER A 169 -3.03 21.71 12.46
N GLN A 170 -3.99 20.92 12.95
CA GLN A 170 -5.39 21.07 12.55
C GLN A 170 -5.94 22.48 12.86
N SER A 171 -5.47 23.10 13.95
CA SER A 171 -5.82 24.47 14.33
C SER A 171 -5.32 25.49 13.30
N ASP A 172 -4.09 25.31 12.80
CA ASP A 172 -3.51 26.16 11.77
C ASP A 172 -4.26 26.06 10.45
N LEU A 173 -4.59 24.85 10.01
CA LEU A 173 -5.41 24.65 8.81
C LEU A 173 -6.76 25.31 8.96
N ARG A 174 -7.43 25.14 10.11
CA ARG A 174 -8.74 25.77 10.35
C ARG A 174 -8.66 27.28 10.24
N ARG A 175 -7.65 27.89 10.87
CA ARG A 175 -7.43 29.34 10.85
C ARG A 175 -7.12 29.85 9.45
N LYS A 176 -6.27 29.15 8.69
CA LYS A 176 -5.91 29.52 7.32
C LYS A 176 -7.08 29.40 6.34
N ILE A 177 -7.93 28.38 6.50
CA ILE A 177 -9.11 28.20 5.65
C ILE A 177 -10.20 29.21 6.04
N GLY A 178 -10.46 29.38 7.34
CA GLY A 178 -11.45 30.32 7.89
C GLY A 178 -12.89 29.91 7.60
N VAL A 179 -13.29 29.97 6.33
CA VAL A 179 -14.64 29.71 5.83
C VAL A 179 -14.64 28.39 5.05
N ASN A 180 -15.64 27.55 5.31
CA ASN A 180 -15.82 26.31 4.56
C ASN A 180 -16.19 26.64 3.10
N PRO A 181 -15.34 26.27 2.11
CA PRO A 181 -15.58 26.62 0.72
C PRO A 181 -16.83 25.95 0.15
N ASN A 182 -17.24 24.79 0.68
CA ASN A 182 -18.40 24.06 0.18
C ASN A 182 -19.75 24.74 0.52
N ASN A 183 -19.83 25.56 1.58
CA ASN A 183 -21.11 26.13 2.03
C ASN A 183 -21.04 27.58 2.54
N HIS A 184 -19.87 28.22 2.45
CA HIS A 184 -19.60 29.62 2.81
C HIS A 184 -19.92 29.99 4.26
N LYS A 185 -19.98 29.02 5.17
CA LYS A 185 -20.08 29.24 6.63
C LYS A 185 -18.72 29.07 7.31
N ASP A 186 -18.59 29.55 8.54
CA ASP A 186 -17.39 29.32 9.34
C ASP A 186 -17.02 27.84 9.40
N LEU A 187 -15.75 27.54 9.16
CA LEU A 187 -15.27 26.16 9.18
C LEU A 187 -15.25 25.65 10.62
N SER A 188 -16.14 24.70 10.92
CA SER A 188 -16.16 24.01 12.21
C SER A 188 -14.96 23.06 12.36
N ALA A 189 -14.50 22.87 13.60
CA ALA A 189 -13.43 21.91 13.90
C ALA A 189 -13.83 20.47 13.52
N GLN A 190 -15.10 20.12 13.70
CA GLN A 190 -15.63 18.80 13.36
C GLN A 190 -15.60 18.55 11.85
N THR A 191 -16.07 19.51 11.05
CA THR A 191 -16.07 19.39 9.57
C THR A 191 -14.65 19.25 9.03
N LEU A 192 -13.71 20.03 9.56
CA LEU A 192 -12.31 19.91 9.20
C LEU A 192 -11.74 18.54 9.60
N SER A 193 -12.02 18.07 10.83
CA SER A 193 -11.57 16.76 11.32
C SER A 193 -12.06 15.60 10.45
N SER A 194 -13.34 15.63 10.07
CA SER A 194 -13.93 14.64 9.16
C SER A 194 -13.25 14.67 7.79
N SER A 195 -12.97 15.85 7.25
CA SER A 195 -12.30 16.02 5.95
C SER A 195 -10.86 15.52 5.96
N ILE A 196 -10.09 15.84 7.01
CA ILE A 196 -8.72 15.34 7.18
C ILE A 196 -8.73 13.82 7.34
N SER A 197 -9.70 13.27 8.06
CA SER A 197 -9.82 11.81 8.24
C SER A 197 -10.20 11.11 6.95
N ALA A 198 -11.05 11.71 6.11
CA ALA A 198 -11.34 11.21 4.78
C ALA A 198 -10.09 11.22 3.89
N LEU A 199 -9.36 12.34 3.84
CA LEU A 199 -8.13 12.47 3.05
C LEU A 199 -6.99 11.55 3.52
N GLU A 200 -6.89 11.29 4.82
CA GLU A 200 -6.01 10.25 5.35
C GLU A 200 -6.47 8.85 4.91
N GLY A 201 -7.76 8.54 5.00
CA GLY A 201 -8.32 7.28 4.52
C GLY A 201 -8.10 7.03 3.03
N TYR A 202 -8.04 8.11 2.23
CA TYR A 202 -7.67 8.08 0.82
C TYR A 202 -6.16 7.88 0.59
N GLY A 203 -5.34 7.91 1.63
CA GLY A 203 -3.88 7.83 1.54
C GLY A 203 -3.22 9.11 1.03
N LEU A 204 -3.92 10.24 1.05
CA LEU A 204 -3.41 11.54 0.60
C LEU A 204 -2.67 12.29 1.70
N LEU A 205 -3.07 12.09 2.95
CA LEU A 205 -2.47 12.71 4.15
C LEU A 205 -2.01 11.65 5.17
N LYS A 206 -1.15 12.06 6.11
CA LYS A 206 -0.86 11.32 7.34
C LYS A 206 -1.16 12.21 8.54
N LYS A 207 -1.83 11.67 9.56
CA LYS A 207 -1.93 12.30 10.89
C LYS A 207 -0.89 11.72 11.84
N GLN A 208 -0.32 12.58 12.66
CA GLN A 208 0.54 12.20 13.78
C GLN A 208 0.08 12.99 15.01
N GLN A 209 -0.14 12.30 16.13
CA GLN A 209 -0.38 12.99 17.40
C GLN A 209 0.96 13.43 17.99
N GLU A 210 1.08 14.72 18.28
CA GLU A 210 2.20 15.28 19.03
C GLU A 210 1.64 16.06 20.23
N GLY A 211 1.64 15.40 21.39
CA GLY A 211 1.03 15.94 22.61
C GLY A 211 -0.49 16.10 22.48
N ARG A 212 -0.98 17.35 22.59
CA ARG A 212 -2.41 17.69 22.46
C ARG A 212 -2.81 18.08 21.05
N GLU A 213 -1.87 18.18 20.13
CA GLU A 213 -2.13 18.59 18.75
C GLU A 213 -2.03 17.41 17.78
N THR A 214 -2.84 17.50 16.72
CA THR A 214 -2.73 16.59 15.58
C THR A 214 -2.01 17.31 14.46
N GLN A 215 -0.82 16.82 14.16
CA GLN A 215 -0.02 17.23 13.02
C GLN A 215 -0.46 16.51 11.76
N ILE A 216 -0.45 17.25 10.66
CA ILE A 216 -0.95 16.80 9.37
C ILE A 216 0.13 17.08 8.33
N THR A 217 0.49 16.01 7.61
CA THR A 217 1.51 16.06 6.57
C THR A 217 0.96 15.48 5.27
N ILE A 218 1.28 16.11 4.14
CA ILE A 218 0.89 15.62 2.82
C ILE A 218 1.80 14.47 2.36
N THR A 219 1.19 13.41 1.82
CA THR A 219 1.93 12.29 1.23
C THR A 219 2.38 12.60 -0.19
N LEU A 220 3.17 11.70 -0.80
CA LEU A 220 3.45 11.78 -2.23
C LEU A 220 2.15 11.72 -3.06
N SER A 221 1.22 10.81 -2.73
CA SER A 221 -0.09 10.71 -3.38
C SER A 221 -0.88 12.00 -3.30
N GLY A 222 -0.86 12.66 -2.13
CA GLY A 222 -1.53 13.94 -1.91
C GLY A 222 -0.96 15.05 -2.78
N ARG A 223 0.38 15.12 -2.90
CA ARG A 223 1.04 16.10 -3.79
C ARG A 223 0.72 15.85 -5.26
N LEU A 224 0.77 14.59 -5.70
CA LEU A 224 0.41 14.22 -7.08
C LEU A 224 -1.05 14.55 -7.38
N ALA A 225 -1.97 14.20 -6.47
CA ALA A 225 -3.38 14.54 -6.60
C ALA A 225 -3.60 16.05 -6.67
N HIS A 226 -2.92 16.83 -5.82
CA HIS A 226 -2.95 18.29 -5.90
C HIS A 226 -2.47 18.78 -7.27
N SER A 227 -1.29 18.36 -7.75
CA SER A 227 -0.79 18.77 -9.06
C SER A 227 -1.77 18.49 -10.20
N MET A 228 -2.42 17.33 -10.20
CA MET A 228 -3.40 16.95 -11.24
C MET A 228 -4.73 17.73 -11.18
N LEU A 229 -5.06 18.36 -10.05
CA LEU A 229 -6.31 19.13 -9.86
C LEU A 229 -6.18 20.61 -10.26
N TYR A 230 -4.96 21.07 -10.50
CA TYR A 230 -4.64 22.49 -10.74
C TYR A 230 -3.76 22.70 -11.99
N GLU A 231 -3.65 21.67 -12.86
CA GLU A 231 -3.31 21.79 -14.29
C GLU A 231 -4.54 22.22 -15.09
#